data_AF-A0A442S1C3-F1
#
_entry.id   AF-A0A442S1C3-F1
#
_cell.length_a   1.000
_cell.length_b   1.000
_cell.length_c   1.000
_cell.angle_alpha   90.00
_cell.angle_beta   90.00
_cell.angle_gamma   90.00
#
_symmetry.space_group_name_H-M   'P 1'
#
loop_
_entity.id
_entity.type
_entity.pdbx_description
1 polymer ?
#
loop_
_entity_poly.entity_id
_entity_poly.type
_entity_poly.pdbx_seq_one_letter_code
_entity_poly.pdbx_strand_id
1 'polypeptide(L)'
;RRVTPAIKRQMRRRSAVEPVIGHIKSEHRMGRNYLAGQQGDTLNAILAAAGYNFSLLLRWLKGFLSLLIALLQIRPKPVAA
;
A
#
# COMPACT_ATOMS: atom_id res chain seq x y z
N ARG A 1 4.01 28.55 -17.54
CA ARG A 1 4.92 27.64 -18.31
C ARG A 1 4.07 26.56 -18.98
N ARG A 2 4.13 26.38 -20.31
CA ARG A 2 3.40 25.29 -21.00
C ARG A 2 4.09 23.96 -20.68
N VAL A 3 3.41 23.09 -19.94
CA VAL A 3 3.88 21.75 -19.59
C VAL A 3 3.38 20.79 -20.66
N THR A 4 4.26 19.96 -21.23
CA THR A 4 3.85 18.98 -22.24
C THR A 4 2.89 17.94 -21.61
N PRO A 5 1.97 17.33 -22.40
CA PRO A 5 1.06 16.30 -21.88
C PRO A 5 1.78 15.14 -21.16
N ALA A 6 2.97 14.76 -21.65
CA ALA A 6 3.82 13.75 -21.04
C ALA A 6 4.29 14.16 -19.63
N ILE A 7 4.80 15.39 -19.48
CA ILE A 7 5.24 15.92 -18.19
C ILE A 7 4.04 16.05 -17.24
N LYS A 8 2.87 16.50 -17.72
CA LYS A 8 1.65 16.58 -16.91
C LYS A 8 1.23 15.21 -16.35
N ARG A 9 1.33 14.15 -17.17
CA ARG A 9 1.06 12.76 -16.75
C ARG A 9 2.06 12.28 -15.70
N GLN A 10 3.35 12.59 -15.87
CA GLN A 10 4.38 12.24 -14.89
C GLN A 10 4.20 12.98 -13.56
N MET A 11 3.86 14.26 -13.60
CA MET A 11 3.56 15.06 -12.40
C MET A 11 2.37 14.47 -11.64
N ARG A 12 1.28 14.12 -12.33
CA ARG A 12 0.11 13.49 -11.69
C ARG A 12 0.44 12.15 -11.02
N ARG A 13 1.30 11.34 -11.63
CA ARG A 13 1.80 10.09 -11.03
C ARG A 13 2.63 10.37 -9.77
N ARG A 14 3.53 11.36 -9.81
CA ARG A 14 4.36 11.74 -8.66
C ARG A 14 3.52 12.26 -7.49
N SER A 15 2.55 13.13 -7.75
CA SER A 15 1.68 13.67 -6.69
C SER A 15 0.88 12.59 -5.95
N ALA A 16 0.61 11.44 -6.57
CA ALA A 16 -0.04 10.31 -5.89
C ALA A 16 0.95 9.48 -5.03
N VAL A 17 2.23 9.45 -5.40
CA VAL A 17 3.26 8.63 -4.75
C VAL A 17 4.01 9.40 -3.65
N GLU A 18 4.19 10.71 -3.81
CA GLU A 18 4.88 11.58 -2.83
C GLU A 18 4.26 11.52 -1.42
N PRO A 19 2.92 11.55 -1.24
CA PRO A 19 2.31 11.38 0.07
C PRO A 19 2.60 10.02 0.69
N VAL A 20 2.62 8.97 -0.12
CA VAL A 20 2.94 7.60 0.33
C VAL A 20 4.39 7.51 0.78
N ILE A 21 5.33 8.12 0.05
CA ILE A 21 6.73 8.20 0.45
C ILE A 21 6.86 8.99 1.77
N GLY A 22 6.15 10.11 1.92
CA GLY A 22 6.13 10.90 3.15
C GLY A 22 5.59 10.09 4.35
N HIS A 23 4.53 9.31 4.14
CA HIS A 23 3.97 8.43 5.15
C HIS A 23 4.95 7.31 5.53
N ILE A 24 5.60 6.66 4.55
CA ILE A 24 6.61 5.63 4.82
C ILE A 24 7.79 6.19 5.63
N LYS A 25 8.25 7.40 5.31
CA LYS A 25 9.34 8.06 6.05
C LYS A 25 8.98 8.36 7.50
N SER A 26 7.75 8.79 7.77
CA SER A 26 7.29 9.20 9.10
C SER A 26 6.81 8.02 9.96
N GLU A 27 6.02 7.12 9.40
CA GLU A 27 5.25 6.12 10.15
C GLU A 27 5.85 4.69 10.07
N HIS A 28 6.58 4.37 9.00
CA HIS A 28 7.16 3.02 8.80
C HIS A 28 8.55 2.83 9.40
N ARG A 29 8.85 3.51 10.52
CA ARG A 29 10.09 3.31 11.30
C ARG A 29 11.38 3.54 10.51
N MET A 30 11.32 4.25 9.37
CA MET A 30 12.51 4.57 8.57
C MET A 30 13.52 5.41 9.37
N GLY A 31 13.05 6.21 10.34
CA GLY A 31 13.90 6.94 11.29
C GLY A 31 14.47 6.10 12.45
N ARG A 32 14.17 4.80 12.52
CA ARG A 32 14.69 3.85 13.54
C ARG A 32 15.56 2.79 12.87
N ASN A 33 16.46 3.22 11.99
CA ASN A 33 17.44 2.32 11.43
C ASN A 33 18.51 2.01 12.49
N TYR A 34 18.59 0.74 12.90
CA TYR A 34 19.64 0.24 13.80
C TYR A 34 20.80 -0.42 13.05
N LEU A 35 20.72 -0.48 11.71
CA LEU A 35 21.77 -1.00 10.85
C LEU A 35 22.82 0.10 10.61
N ALA A 36 24.09 -0.26 10.74
CA ALA A 36 25.18 0.69 10.65
C ALA A 36 25.46 1.13 9.19
N GLY A 37 25.67 2.43 9.02
CA GLY A 37 26.17 3.02 7.78
C GLY A 37 25.19 3.02 6.60
N GLN A 38 25.69 3.49 5.45
CA GLN A 38 24.90 3.74 4.24
C GLN A 38 24.23 2.48 3.68
N GLN A 39 24.86 1.32 3.84
CA GLN A 39 24.27 0.03 3.44
C GLN A 39 23.03 -0.29 4.28
N GLY A 40 23.12 -0.06 5.60
CA GLY A 40 21.99 -0.20 6.51
C GLY A 40 20.82 0.71 6.13
N ASP A 41 21.10 1.98 5.82
CA ASP A 41 20.06 2.94 5.42
C ASP A 41 19.33 2.51 4.15
N THR A 42 20.08 1.98 3.18
CA THR A 42 19.53 1.49 1.92
C THR A 42 18.63 0.28 2.14
N LEU A 43 19.09 -0.69 2.95
CA LEU A 43 18.32 -1.88 3.30
C LEU A 43 17.05 -1.53 4.08
N ASN A 44 17.16 -0.62 5.05
CA ASN A 44 16.02 -0.16 5.84
C ASN A 44 14.95 0.51 4.95
N ALA A 45 15.36 1.31 3.97
CA ALA A 45 14.43 1.94 3.04
C ALA A 45 13.70 0.91 2.15
N ILE A 46 14.41 -0.08 1.64
CA ILE A 46 13.84 -1.17 0.83
C ILE A 46 12.85 -1.99 1.65
N LEU A 47 13.23 -2.39 2.86
CA LEU A 47 12.38 -3.20 3.75
C LEU A 47 11.15 -2.42 4.23
N ALA A 48 11.28 -1.13 4.53
CA ALA A 48 10.14 -0.28 4.88
C ALA A 48 9.13 -0.18 3.73
N ALA A 49 9.61 -0.01 2.49
CA ALA A 49 8.76 0.00 1.30
C ALA A 49 8.09 -1.36 1.05
N ALA A 50 8.83 -2.46 1.19
CA ALA A 50 8.30 -3.81 1.07
C ALA A 50 7.22 -4.09 2.14
N GLY A 51 7.48 -3.73 3.40
CA GLY A 51 6.55 -3.86 4.51
C GLY A 51 5.25 -3.08 4.30
N TYR A 52 5.34 -1.84 3.79
CA TYR A 52 4.15 -1.08 3.42
C TYR A 52 3.33 -1.79 2.33
N ASN A 53 3.97 -2.28 1.27
CA ASN A 53 3.28 -3.02 0.20
C ASN A 53 2.60 -4.30 0.72
N PHE A 54 3.26 -5.06 1.58
CA PHE A 54 2.66 -6.23 2.21
C PHE A 54 1.46 -5.86 3.10
N SER A 55 1.52 -4.73 3.82
CA SER A 55 0.40 -4.26 4.63
C SER A 55 -0.85 -3.95 3.80
N LEU A 56 -0.67 -3.38 2.60
CA LEU A 56 -1.76 -3.14 1.64
C LEU A 56 -2.34 -4.46 1.11
N LEU A 57 -1.46 -5.40 0.74
CA LEU A 57 -1.88 -6.72 0.27
C LEU A 57 -2.69 -7.46 1.33
N LEU A 58 -2.22 -7.47 2.58
CA LEU A 58 -2.92 -8.11 3.70
C LEU A 58 -4.27 -7.43 3.99
N ARG A 59 -4.36 -6.10 3.90
CA ARG A 59 -5.63 -5.35 4.02
C ARG A 59 -6.62 -5.76 2.93
N TRP A 60 -6.17 -5.86 1.68
CA TRP A 60 -6.99 -6.32 0.57
C TRP A 60 -7.46 -7.76 0.78
N LEU A 61 -6.53 -8.66 1.14
CA LEU A 61 -6.82 -10.07 1.39
C LEU A 61 -7.84 -10.24 2.53
N LYS A 62 -7.72 -9.47 3.61
CA LYS A 62 -8.68 -9.46 4.71
C LYS A 62 -10.09 -9.10 4.23
N GLY A 63 -10.21 -8.07 3.39
CA GLY A 63 -11.50 -7.68 2.80
C GLY A 63 -12.07 -8.77 1.90
N PHE A 64 -11.23 -9.34 1.04
CA PHE A 64 -11.61 -10.44 0.16
C PHE A 64 -12.11 -11.67 0.93
N LEU A 65 -11.38 -12.11 1.97
CA LEU A 65 -11.78 -13.22 2.82
C LEU A 65 -13.09 -12.94 3.57
N SER A 66 -13.29 -11.70 4.03
CA SER A 66 -14.53 -11.31 4.70
C SER A 66 -15.74 -11.42 3.77
N LEU A 67 -15.59 -11.01 2.51
CA LEU A 67 -16.63 -11.16 1.49
C LEU A 67 -16.89 -12.62 1.13
N LEU A 68 -15.83 -13.43 1.01
CA LEU A 68 -15.95 -14.86 0.74
C LEU A 68 -16.73 -15.56 1.85
N ILE A 69 -16.41 -15.28 3.12
CA ILE A 69 -17.13 -15.83 4.27
C ILE A 69 -18.59 -15.38 4.25
N ALA A 70 -18.87 -14.09 3.99
CA ALA A 70 -20.24 -13.59 3.90
C ALA A 70 -21.04 -14.30 2.80
N LEU A 71 -20.43 -14.53 1.63
CA LEU A 71 -21.04 -15.26 0.52
C LEU A 71 -21.39 -16.70 0.90
N LEU A 72 -20.48 -17.40 1.59
CA LEU A 72 -20.71 -18.76 2.08
C LEU A 72 -21.81 -18.85 3.14
N GLN A 73 -22.07 -17.75 3.86
CA GLN A 73 -23.13 -17.67 4.87
C GLN A 73 -24.50 -17.28 4.30
N ILE A 74 -24.59 -16.92 3.01
CA ILE A 74 -25.88 -16.62 2.38
C ILE A 74 -26.71 -17.90 2.37
N ARG A 75 -27.72 -17.97 3.24
CA ARG A 75 -28.71 -19.05 3.20
C ARG A 75 -29.69 -18.78 2.07
N PRO A 76 -29.97 -19.77 1.19
CA PRO A 76 -31.01 -19.61 0.19
C PRO A 76 -32.36 -19.41 0.90
N LYS A 77 -33.11 -18.40 0.44
CA LYS A 77 -34.49 -18.17 0.90
C LYS A 77 -35.32 -19.39 0.50
N PRO A 78 -36.11 -20.00 1.39
CA PRO A 78 -36.96 -21.11 1.00
C PRO A 78 -37.93 -20.60 -0.06
N VAL A 79 -37.95 -21.27 -1.20
CA VAL A 79 -38.96 -21.05 -2.23
C VAL A 79 -40.29 -21.49 -1.60
N ALA A 80 -41.20 -20.54 -1.39
CA ALA A 80 -42.54 -20.83 -0.92
C ALA A 80 -43.22 -21.74 -1.95
N ALA A 81 -43.67 -22.91 -1.48
CA ALA A 81 -44.48 -23.87 -2.23
C ALA A 81 -45.95 -23.41 -2.26
#